data_AF-A0A7G9NW47-F1
#
_entry.id   AF-A0A7G9NW47-F1
#
_cell.length_a   1.000
_cell.length_b   1.000
_cell.length_c   1.000
_cell.angle_alpha   90.00
_cell.angle_beta   90.00
_cell.angle_gamma   90.00
#
_symmetry.space_group_name_H-M   'P 1'
#
loop_
_entity.id
_entity.type
_entity.pdbx_description
1 polymer ?
#
loop_
_entity_poly.entity_id
_entity_poly.type
_entity_poly.pdbx_seq_one_letter_code
_entity_poly.pdbx_strand_id
1 'polypeptide(L)'
;MTAAIKPIQNNEPSNATWWLTWASVLYLALPWAMFMAGWLRPVWAILFCVIMLGGVMTTMLDGHRVAGAPWPRDRRGWWCAGVVVVVAALSMLISGAGGVGFQNADYFKHNAVLKALVDRPWPVVFETSMLFERPTALVYYVVYYLPGAAAGKLLGWGAAQAMMFWWTAGGTAIGLGWFAHLSGRWPLVSVLFFLLMGGWDIFGHLIGFGPTPNPIFLDPKFETWSGVWEYECQIMSLVWVPQHTMIGWLATAMAIDGLQRRRGIGRQLMLVGLASLWSPFVMVGLAPFVGVCLWRNRSGARAARLELVAGLTLLIVAGLYLATRQGRMTMGWIWGQIPLEIFAVRYVLFILLELGPLAAVWFWARRSGREDRLLWGASMVLLLLLPLYRLGQYNDLTMRGSDPAFFAVMLLTWRAVLSASVDHGRRAVAIGFAVVFIIGAMVPLYQVGRSVDRWTWATPEKPVLRIEYFHSANITAQYVGPIDDSPFFKYLARPGSQGLTHDEDQ
;
A
#
# COMPACT_ATOMS: atom_id res chain seq x y z
N MET A 1 30.61 3.96 -35.47
CA MET A 1 31.08 4.42 -34.14
C MET A 1 30.06 4.02 -33.08
N THR A 2 30.27 2.84 -32.50
CA THR A 2 29.43 2.17 -31.51
C THR A 2 29.78 2.69 -30.12
N ALA A 3 28.96 3.58 -29.57
CA ALA A 3 29.07 3.96 -28.17
C ALA A 3 28.52 2.83 -27.30
N ALA A 4 29.41 1.91 -26.92
CA ALA A 4 29.14 0.92 -25.89
C ALA A 4 28.72 1.63 -24.59
N ILE A 5 27.58 1.22 -24.04
CA ILE A 5 27.14 1.64 -22.71
C ILE A 5 28.20 1.16 -21.71
N LYS A 6 29.00 2.09 -21.19
CA LYS A 6 29.97 1.79 -20.13
C LYS A 6 29.22 1.26 -18.90
N PRO A 7 29.69 0.16 -18.28
CA PRO A 7 29.20 -0.22 -16.96
C PRO A 7 29.47 0.93 -15.99
N ILE A 8 28.52 1.17 -15.09
CA ILE A 8 28.58 2.20 -14.05
C ILE A 8 29.92 2.04 -13.32
N GLN A 9 30.84 2.99 -13.52
CA GLN A 9 32.14 2.98 -12.86
C GLN A 9 31.93 3.14 -11.35
N ASN A 10 32.78 2.43 -10.60
CA ASN A 10 32.90 2.48 -9.15
C ASN A 10 33.24 3.91 -8.69
N ASN A 11 32.23 4.75 -8.50
CA ASN A 11 32.35 5.95 -7.70
C ASN A 11 32.15 5.59 -6.23
N GLU A 12 32.83 6.33 -5.35
CA GLU A 12 32.78 6.22 -3.88
C GLU A 12 31.35 5.95 -3.34
N PRO A 13 31.22 5.18 -2.25
CA PRO A 13 29.91 4.84 -1.67
C PRO A 13 29.14 6.10 -1.27
N SER A 14 28.11 6.43 -2.05
CA SER A 14 27.36 7.68 -1.88
C SER A 14 26.04 7.50 -1.11
N ASN A 15 25.84 8.42 -0.16
CA ASN A 15 24.80 8.49 0.87
C ASN A 15 23.44 9.00 0.35
N ALA A 16 22.88 8.49 -0.76
CA ALA A 16 21.61 9.00 -1.30
C ALA A 16 20.44 8.01 -1.31
N THR A 17 20.69 6.70 -1.31
CA THR A 17 19.62 5.68 -1.20
C THR A 17 19.43 5.15 0.20
N TRP A 18 20.44 5.38 1.05
CA TRP A 18 20.38 5.05 2.45
C TRP A 18 19.25 5.81 3.18
N TRP A 19 19.10 7.13 2.98
CA TRP A 19 18.11 7.92 3.70
C TRP A 19 16.69 7.55 3.31
N LEU A 20 16.43 7.26 2.02
CA LEU A 20 15.13 6.73 1.57
C LEU A 20 14.83 5.38 2.23
N THR A 21 15.81 4.47 2.25
CA THR A 21 15.66 3.16 2.89
C THR A 21 15.42 3.31 4.40
N TRP A 22 16.19 4.14 5.07
CA TRP A 22 16.06 4.41 6.50
C TRP A 22 14.71 5.05 6.83
N ALA A 23 14.33 6.10 6.09
CA ALA A 23 13.05 6.76 6.25
C ALA A 23 11.90 5.77 6.05
N SER A 24 11.94 4.92 5.01
CA SER A 24 10.92 3.91 4.77
C SER A 24 10.86 2.86 5.87
N VAL A 25 11.99 2.29 6.28
CA VAL A 25 12.01 1.23 7.31
C VAL A 25 11.56 1.79 8.65
N LEU A 26 12.01 2.99 9.04
CA LEU A 26 11.55 3.64 10.27
C LEU A 26 10.06 4.00 10.21
N TYR A 27 9.60 4.54 9.07
CA TYR A 27 8.19 4.86 8.86
C TYR A 27 7.30 3.62 9.01
N LEU A 28 7.72 2.48 8.47
CA LEU A 28 6.96 1.23 8.57
C LEU A 28 7.10 0.55 9.95
N ALA A 29 8.29 0.58 10.57
CA ALA A 29 8.58 -0.12 11.82
C ALA A 29 8.11 0.63 13.08
N LEU A 30 8.06 1.97 13.05
CA LEU A 30 7.66 2.75 14.22
C LEU A 30 6.24 2.38 14.70
N PRO A 31 5.21 2.31 13.83
CA PRO A 31 3.88 1.93 14.29
C PRO A 31 3.78 0.46 14.70
N TRP A 32 4.65 -0.41 14.18
CA TRP A 32 4.78 -1.77 14.69
C TRP A 32 5.27 -1.82 16.13
N ALA A 33 6.28 -1.01 16.48
CA ALA A 33 6.73 -0.90 17.87
C ALA A 33 5.60 -0.37 18.77
N MET A 34 4.81 0.59 18.29
CA MET A 34 3.62 1.09 19.00
C MET A 34 2.56 0.01 19.20
N PHE A 35 2.30 -0.81 18.18
CA PHE A 35 1.39 -1.95 18.28
C PHE A 35 1.88 -2.96 19.32
N MET A 36 3.15 -3.35 19.26
CA MET A 36 3.74 -4.29 20.22
C MET A 36 3.65 -3.75 21.66
N ALA A 37 3.96 -2.46 21.84
CA ALA A 37 3.86 -1.79 23.13
C ALA A 37 2.41 -1.64 23.62
N GLY A 38 1.44 -1.47 22.72
CA GLY A 38 0.02 -1.30 23.06
C GLY A 38 -0.71 -2.62 23.31
N TRP A 39 -0.46 -3.64 22.49
CA TRP A 39 -1.24 -4.87 22.49
C TRP A 39 -0.60 -5.98 23.33
N LEU A 40 0.73 -6.10 23.36
CA LEU A 40 1.40 -7.29 23.90
C LEU A 40 1.80 -7.14 25.36
N ARG A 41 1.82 -8.25 26.12
CA ARG A 41 2.39 -8.29 27.47
C ARG A 41 3.84 -7.75 27.44
N PRO A 42 4.32 -7.06 28.51
CA PRO A 42 5.63 -6.41 28.49
C PRO A 42 6.79 -7.31 28.04
N VAL A 43 6.80 -8.58 28.45
CA VAL A 43 7.82 -9.57 28.04
C VAL A 43 7.83 -9.76 26.52
N TRP A 44 6.67 -10.01 25.92
CA TRP A 44 6.53 -10.18 24.46
C TRP A 44 6.78 -8.89 23.69
N ALA A 45 6.31 -7.76 24.23
CA ALA A 45 6.54 -6.44 23.63
C ALA A 45 8.04 -6.14 23.52
N ILE A 46 8.80 -6.30 24.61
CA ILE A 46 10.25 -6.07 24.62
C ILE A 46 10.95 -7.06 23.69
N LEU A 47 10.65 -8.36 23.80
CA LEU A 47 11.29 -9.39 22.99
C LEU A 47 11.09 -9.14 21.49
N PHE A 48 9.86 -8.93 21.04
CA PHE A 48 9.57 -8.76 19.62
C PHE A 48 10.03 -7.40 19.09
N CYS A 49 10.02 -6.34 19.92
CA CYS A 49 10.66 -5.07 19.56
C CYS A 49 12.18 -5.23 19.36
N VAL A 50 12.88 -5.93 20.25
CA VAL A 50 14.32 -6.18 20.12
C VAL A 50 14.63 -7.00 18.86
N ILE A 51 13.84 -8.04 18.58
CA ILE A 51 13.97 -8.83 17.35
C ILE A 51 13.76 -7.96 16.11
N MET A 52 12.69 -7.16 16.09
CA MET A 52 12.39 -6.26 14.97
C MET A 52 13.51 -5.22 14.79
N LEU A 53 13.96 -4.57 15.87
CA LEU A 53 15.06 -3.61 15.84
C LEU A 53 16.36 -4.26 15.35
N GLY A 54 16.65 -5.49 15.76
CA GLY A 54 17.79 -6.26 15.24
C GLY A 54 17.72 -6.43 13.71
N GLY A 55 16.56 -6.83 13.17
CA GLY A 55 16.34 -6.92 11.73
C GLY A 55 16.44 -5.57 11.00
N VAL A 56 15.88 -4.52 11.59
CA VAL A 56 15.96 -3.15 11.08
C VAL A 56 17.40 -2.66 11.03
N MET A 57 18.15 -2.84 12.10
CA MET A 57 19.56 -2.45 12.18
C MET A 57 20.41 -3.23 11.17
N THR A 58 20.19 -4.54 11.00
CA THR A 58 20.92 -5.31 9.96
C THR A 58 20.58 -4.81 8.56
N THR A 59 19.31 -4.52 8.28
CA THR A 59 18.89 -3.95 6.98
C THR A 59 19.58 -2.61 6.72
N MET A 60 19.67 -1.77 7.75
CA MET A 60 20.30 -0.46 7.69
C MET A 60 21.82 -0.55 7.48
N LEU A 61 22.51 -1.40 8.25
CA LEU A 61 23.95 -1.61 8.19
C LEU A 61 24.39 -2.21 6.85
N ASP A 62 23.63 -3.18 6.32
CA ASP A 62 23.89 -3.69 4.99
C ASP A 62 23.64 -2.61 3.93
N GLY A 63 22.63 -1.75 4.12
CA GLY A 63 22.37 -0.56 3.31
C GLY A 63 23.64 0.21 2.93
N HIS A 64 24.53 0.44 3.90
CA HIS A 64 25.80 1.14 3.74
C HIS A 64 26.83 0.42 2.84
N ARG A 65 26.76 -0.90 2.72
CA ARG A 65 27.80 -1.72 2.07
C ARG A 65 27.66 -1.83 0.55
N VAL A 66 26.53 -1.41 -0.04
CA VAL A 66 26.28 -1.53 -1.49
C VAL A 66 25.85 -0.19 -2.07
N ALA A 67 26.84 0.53 -2.62
CA ALA A 67 26.67 1.79 -3.32
C ALA A 67 25.78 1.64 -4.56
N GLY A 68 24.90 2.62 -4.79
CA GLY A 68 24.11 2.74 -6.01
C GLY A 68 24.26 4.15 -6.59
N ALA A 69 23.73 4.37 -7.80
CA ALA A 69 23.78 5.69 -8.44
C ALA A 69 23.09 6.74 -7.55
N PRO A 70 23.73 7.87 -7.24
CA PRO A 70 23.20 8.85 -6.31
C PRO A 70 21.96 9.55 -6.86
N TRP A 71 21.05 9.92 -5.94
CA TRP A 71 20.24 11.11 -6.16
C TRP A 71 21.21 12.30 -6.31
N PRO A 72 21.11 13.11 -7.38
CA PRO A 72 22.02 14.23 -7.56
C PRO A 72 22.05 15.11 -6.30
N ARG A 73 23.22 15.31 -5.69
CA ARG A 73 23.39 16.27 -4.59
C ARG A 73 23.66 17.69 -5.08
N ASP A 74 23.49 17.89 -6.37
CA ASP A 74 23.52 19.20 -6.99
C ASP A 74 22.21 19.96 -6.67
N ARG A 75 22.20 21.23 -7.05
CA ARG A 75 21.03 22.10 -6.92
C ARG A 75 19.77 21.49 -7.55
N ARG A 76 19.93 20.71 -8.63
CA ARG A 76 18.82 20.08 -9.35
C ARG A 76 18.18 18.96 -8.54
N GLY A 77 18.96 18.11 -7.88
CA GLY A 77 18.38 17.06 -7.05
C GLY A 77 17.70 17.59 -5.79
N TRP A 78 18.24 18.60 -5.13
CA TRP A 78 17.55 19.27 -4.01
C TRP A 78 16.24 19.93 -4.46
N TRP A 79 16.25 20.57 -5.63
CA TRP A 79 15.03 21.11 -6.23
C TRP A 79 14.01 20.00 -6.52
N CYS A 80 14.42 18.88 -7.13
CA CYS A 80 13.52 17.74 -7.34
C CYS A 80 12.95 17.20 -6.03
N ALA A 81 13.75 17.08 -4.97
CA ALA A 81 13.27 16.62 -3.66
C ALA A 81 12.26 17.61 -3.05
N GLY A 82 12.54 18.91 -3.14
CA GLY A 82 11.60 19.96 -2.73
C GLY A 82 10.27 19.89 -3.49
N VAL A 83 10.32 19.71 -4.82
CA VAL A 83 9.10 19.53 -5.64
C VAL A 83 8.34 18.27 -5.23
N VAL A 84 9.01 17.14 -4.98
CA VAL A 84 8.35 15.91 -4.51
C VAL A 84 7.63 16.13 -3.19
N VAL A 85 8.25 16.84 -2.25
CA VAL A 85 7.62 17.19 -0.96
C VAL A 85 6.41 18.09 -1.17
N VAL A 86 6.51 19.10 -2.05
CA VAL A 86 5.38 19.97 -2.39
C VAL A 86 4.24 19.18 -3.03
N VAL A 87 4.54 18.31 -4.00
CA VAL A 87 3.53 17.45 -4.65
C VAL A 87 2.88 16.54 -3.62
N ALA A 88 3.63 15.91 -2.73
CA ALA A 88 3.08 15.08 -1.66
C ALA A 88 2.15 15.88 -0.73
N ALA A 89 2.54 17.10 -0.33
CA ALA A 89 1.71 17.98 0.48
C ALA A 89 0.41 18.38 -0.25
N LEU A 90 0.50 18.73 -1.54
CA LEU A 90 -0.67 19.02 -2.38
C LEU A 90 -1.60 17.80 -2.51
N SER A 91 -1.04 16.60 -2.69
CA SER A 91 -1.80 15.35 -2.69
C SER A 91 -2.53 15.11 -1.37
N MET A 92 -1.94 15.51 -0.23
CA MET A 92 -2.61 15.41 1.07
C MET A 92 -3.77 16.39 1.21
N LEU A 93 -3.64 17.61 0.70
CA LEU A 93 -4.73 18.58 0.74
C LEU A 93 -5.98 18.09 0.02
N ILE A 94 -5.85 17.25 -1.02
CA ILE A 94 -7.00 16.67 -1.72
C ILE A 94 -7.41 15.29 -1.21
N SER A 95 -6.66 14.70 -0.27
CA SER A 95 -6.87 13.30 0.16
C SER A 95 -7.97 13.10 1.20
N GLY A 96 -8.31 14.14 1.99
CA GLY A 96 -9.15 13.99 3.19
C GLY A 96 -8.38 13.52 4.43
N ALA A 97 -7.09 13.20 4.33
CA ALA A 97 -6.29 12.68 5.43
C ALA A 97 -6.21 13.70 6.57
N GLY A 98 -6.41 13.24 7.81
CA GLY A 98 -6.41 14.14 8.97
C GLY A 98 -7.54 15.17 8.97
N GLY A 99 -8.64 14.90 8.24
CA GLY A 99 -9.80 15.80 8.21
C GLY A 99 -9.59 17.07 7.38
N VAL A 100 -8.51 17.14 6.58
CA VAL A 100 -8.23 18.24 5.66
C VAL A 100 -8.60 17.82 4.24
N GLY A 101 -9.49 18.59 3.61
CA GLY A 101 -9.99 18.32 2.26
C GLY A 101 -11.21 17.43 2.23
N PHE A 102 -11.51 16.88 1.05
CA PHE A 102 -12.69 16.05 0.87
C PHE A 102 -12.48 14.63 1.37
N GLN A 103 -13.33 14.19 2.31
CA GLN A 103 -13.32 12.83 2.85
C GLN A 103 -14.32 11.94 2.09
N ASN A 104 -13.80 11.01 1.29
CA ASN A 104 -14.60 9.96 0.65
C ASN A 104 -15.30 9.05 1.68
N ALA A 105 -16.25 8.22 1.24
CA ALA A 105 -17.03 7.39 2.16
C ALA A 105 -16.18 6.44 3.02
N ASP A 106 -15.00 6.02 2.56
CA ASP A 106 -14.10 5.21 3.38
C ASP A 106 -13.54 5.98 4.60
N TYR A 107 -13.54 7.31 4.60
CA TYR A 107 -13.13 8.05 5.79
C TYR A 107 -14.08 7.89 6.98
N PHE A 108 -15.34 7.46 6.75
CA PHE A 108 -16.21 7.06 7.84
C PHE A 108 -15.58 5.94 8.68
N LYS A 109 -15.02 4.90 8.04
CA LYS A 109 -14.29 3.83 8.75
C LYS A 109 -12.95 4.30 9.29
N HIS A 110 -12.18 5.10 8.54
CA HIS A 110 -10.86 5.57 8.98
C HIS A 110 -10.95 6.40 10.26
N ASN A 111 -11.91 7.33 10.31
CA ASN A 111 -12.13 8.17 11.48
C ASN A 111 -12.67 7.37 12.66
N ALA A 112 -13.55 6.37 12.44
CA ALA A 112 -14.06 5.51 13.51
C ALA A 112 -12.95 4.65 14.14
N VAL A 113 -12.09 4.03 13.32
CA VAL A 113 -10.91 3.29 13.78
C VAL A 113 -10.00 4.21 14.60
N LEU A 114 -9.66 5.38 14.06
CA LEU A 114 -8.80 6.35 14.74
C LEU A 114 -9.41 6.80 16.07
N LYS A 115 -10.71 7.13 16.10
CA LYS A 115 -11.41 7.58 17.31
C LYS A 115 -11.44 6.49 18.38
N ALA A 116 -11.72 5.24 18.01
CA ALA A 116 -11.67 4.12 18.94
C ALA A 116 -10.27 3.93 19.53
N LEU A 117 -9.23 4.08 18.70
CA LEU A 117 -7.84 4.01 19.16
C LEU A 117 -7.45 5.18 20.07
N VAL A 118 -8.02 6.38 19.88
CA VAL A 118 -7.79 7.55 20.74
C VAL A 118 -8.50 7.37 22.09
N ASP A 119 -9.78 7.03 22.08
CA ASP A 119 -10.63 7.07 23.28
C ASP A 119 -10.42 5.90 24.25
N ARG A 120 -10.02 4.73 23.74
CA ARG A 120 -9.99 3.49 24.53
C ARG A 120 -8.56 3.02 24.82
N PRO A 121 -8.30 2.32 25.94
CA PRO A 121 -7.00 1.72 26.20
C PRO A 121 -6.61 0.74 25.09
N TRP A 122 -5.30 0.48 24.95
CA TRP A 122 -4.78 -0.52 24.03
C TRP A 122 -4.48 -1.82 24.80
N PRO A 123 -4.84 -3.01 24.26
CA PRO A 123 -5.60 -3.24 23.03
C PRO A 123 -7.05 -2.74 23.14
N VAL A 124 -7.63 -2.28 22.02
CA VAL A 124 -9.01 -1.76 22.01
C VAL A 124 -9.99 -2.92 22.09
N VAL A 125 -10.79 -2.95 23.17
CA VAL A 125 -11.85 -3.93 23.43
C VAL A 125 -13.19 -3.21 23.58
N PHE A 126 -14.24 -3.82 23.04
CA PHE A 126 -15.64 -3.43 23.16
C PHE A 126 -16.38 -4.50 23.97
N GLU A 127 -17.24 -4.10 24.90
CA GLU A 127 -18.04 -5.03 25.72
C GLU A 127 -19.01 -5.84 24.86
N THR A 128 -19.64 -5.18 23.89
CA THR A 128 -20.52 -5.79 22.91
C THR A 128 -20.29 -5.16 21.54
N SER A 129 -20.72 -5.87 20.49
CA SER A 129 -20.77 -5.36 19.13
C SER A 129 -22.05 -5.83 18.45
N MET A 130 -22.38 -5.28 17.29
CA MET A 130 -23.55 -5.67 16.50
C MET A 130 -23.65 -7.18 16.24
N LEU A 131 -22.51 -7.89 16.20
CA LEU A 131 -22.44 -9.32 15.90
C LEU A 131 -22.31 -10.22 17.12
N PHE A 132 -21.89 -9.67 18.26
CA PHE A 132 -21.45 -10.43 19.40
C PHE A 132 -21.92 -9.76 20.68
N GLU A 133 -22.74 -10.48 21.45
CA GLU A 133 -23.14 -10.13 22.83
C GLU A 133 -22.06 -10.53 23.86
N ARG A 134 -20.79 -10.50 23.43
CA ARG A 134 -19.62 -10.84 24.24
C ARG A 134 -18.46 -9.90 23.90
N PRO A 135 -17.45 -9.78 24.77
CA PRO A 135 -16.32 -8.91 24.53
C PRO A 135 -15.63 -9.18 23.19
N THR A 136 -15.41 -8.13 22.41
CA THR A 136 -14.73 -8.18 21.12
C THR A 136 -13.59 -7.18 21.08
N ALA A 137 -12.49 -7.55 20.43
CA ALA A 137 -11.40 -6.61 20.16
C ALA A 137 -11.56 -5.97 18.78
N LEU A 138 -11.03 -4.76 18.64
CA LEU A 138 -10.71 -4.21 17.32
C LEU A 138 -9.60 -5.07 16.71
N VAL A 139 -9.92 -5.74 15.59
CA VAL A 139 -9.01 -6.59 14.83
C VAL A 139 -8.98 -6.11 13.39
N TYR A 140 -8.02 -5.24 13.12
CA TYR A 140 -7.84 -4.58 11.82
C TYR A 140 -6.37 -4.23 11.60
N TYR A 141 -5.97 -3.84 10.40
CA TYR A 141 -4.60 -3.37 10.10
C TYR A 141 -4.35 -1.97 10.72
N VAL A 142 -4.27 -1.92 12.06
CA VAL A 142 -4.33 -0.70 12.88
C VAL A 142 -3.06 0.15 12.84
N VAL A 143 -1.94 -0.40 12.41
CA VAL A 143 -0.61 0.26 12.53
C VAL A 143 -0.56 1.62 11.84
N TYR A 144 -1.22 1.81 10.70
CA TYR A 144 -1.27 3.11 10.03
C TYR A 144 -1.81 4.24 10.92
N TYR A 145 -2.78 3.94 11.78
CA TYR A 145 -3.48 4.92 12.63
C TYR A 145 -2.75 5.19 13.95
N LEU A 146 -1.82 4.33 14.37
CA LEU A 146 -1.22 4.41 15.71
C LEU A 146 -0.46 5.72 15.98
N PRO A 147 0.32 6.29 15.05
CA PRO A 147 0.95 7.59 15.25
C PRO A 147 -0.07 8.70 15.55
N GLY A 148 -1.15 8.77 14.77
CA GLY A 148 -2.25 9.69 15.02
C GLY A 148 -2.95 9.41 16.34
N ALA A 149 -3.24 8.14 16.63
CA ALA A 149 -3.92 7.78 17.87
C ALA A 149 -3.10 8.11 19.12
N ALA A 150 -1.78 7.92 19.09
CA ALA A 150 -0.90 8.31 20.20
C ALA A 150 -0.90 9.83 20.41
N ALA A 151 -0.79 10.63 19.35
CA ALA A 151 -0.93 12.08 19.45
C ALA A 151 -2.30 12.47 20.02
N GLY A 152 -3.36 11.77 19.59
CA GLY A 152 -4.71 11.96 20.08
C GLY A 152 -4.91 11.62 21.56
N LYS A 153 -4.26 10.57 22.06
CA LYS A 153 -4.29 10.21 23.48
C LYS A 153 -3.64 11.27 24.37
N LEU A 154 -2.61 11.94 23.86
CA LEU A 154 -1.86 12.94 24.62
C LEU A 154 -2.50 14.32 24.56
N LEU A 155 -3.04 14.70 23.39
CA LEU A 155 -3.40 16.09 23.08
C LEU A 155 -4.82 16.25 22.51
N GLY A 156 -5.60 15.16 22.44
CA GLY A 156 -6.98 15.17 21.97
C GLY A 156 -7.15 15.01 20.45
N TRP A 157 -8.41 14.97 20.01
CA TRP A 157 -8.79 14.62 18.63
C TRP A 157 -8.15 15.48 17.54
N GLY A 158 -8.02 16.79 17.77
CA GLY A 158 -7.37 17.69 16.81
C GLY A 158 -5.91 17.32 16.54
N ALA A 159 -5.16 16.93 17.57
CA ALA A 159 -3.78 16.46 17.41
C ALA A 159 -3.71 15.11 16.69
N ALA A 160 -4.68 14.22 16.92
CA ALA A 160 -4.76 12.95 16.18
C ALA A 160 -4.88 13.20 14.67
N GLN A 161 -5.76 14.11 14.29
CA GLN A 161 -6.01 14.47 12.90
C GLN A 161 -4.83 15.19 12.26
N ALA A 162 -4.27 16.19 12.93
CA ALA A 162 -3.07 16.88 12.46
C ALA A 162 -1.90 15.90 12.26
N MET A 163 -1.70 14.97 13.19
CA MET A 163 -0.67 13.95 13.06
C MET A 163 -0.96 12.98 11.91
N MET A 164 -2.23 12.58 11.68
CA MET A 164 -2.58 11.77 10.51
C MET A 164 -2.29 12.48 9.20
N PHE A 165 -2.56 13.78 9.09
CA PHE A 165 -2.21 14.56 7.90
C PHE A 165 -0.70 14.51 7.62
N TRP A 166 0.12 14.87 8.61
CA TRP A 166 1.59 14.91 8.45
C TRP A 166 2.22 13.53 8.28
N TRP A 167 1.69 12.53 8.98
CA TRP A 167 2.14 11.14 8.85
C TRP A 167 1.92 10.65 7.42
N THR A 168 0.72 10.84 6.89
CA THR A 168 0.38 10.45 5.53
C THR A 168 1.20 11.22 4.50
N ALA A 169 1.38 12.54 4.69
CA ALA A 169 2.24 13.38 3.86
C ALA A 169 3.67 12.85 3.79
N GLY A 170 4.23 12.45 4.93
CA GLY A 170 5.56 11.87 5.03
C GLY A 170 5.68 10.57 4.25
N GLY A 171 4.72 9.64 4.43
CA GLY A 171 4.67 8.39 3.68
C GLY A 171 4.58 8.61 2.16
N THR A 172 3.70 9.52 1.72
CA THR A 172 3.55 9.91 0.31
C THR A 172 4.85 10.50 -0.24
N ALA A 173 5.50 11.43 0.48
CA ALA A 173 6.75 12.03 0.04
C ALA A 173 7.87 11.00 -0.13
N ILE A 174 7.99 10.05 0.81
CA ILE A 174 9.00 8.98 0.72
C ILE A 174 8.69 8.06 -0.48
N GLY A 175 7.42 7.69 -0.70
CA GLY A 175 7.02 6.83 -1.82
C GLY A 175 7.21 7.49 -3.19
N LEU A 176 6.85 8.76 -3.33
CA LEU A 176 7.12 9.54 -4.54
C LEU A 176 8.62 9.75 -4.77
N GLY A 177 9.39 9.96 -3.69
CA GLY A 177 10.84 10.01 -3.74
C GLY A 177 11.45 8.70 -4.25
N TRP A 178 10.93 7.56 -3.81
CA TRP A 178 11.30 6.25 -4.33
C TRP A 178 10.98 6.08 -5.81
N PHE A 179 9.75 6.42 -6.23
CA PHE A 179 9.36 6.31 -7.63
C PHE A 179 10.26 7.19 -8.51
N ALA A 180 10.46 8.46 -8.12
CA ALA A 180 11.36 9.39 -8.81
C ALA A 180 12.78 8.84 -8.93
N HIS A 181 13.30 8.27 -7.83
CA HIS A 181 14.65 7.71 -7.78
C HIS A 181 14.81 6.50 -8.71
N LEU A 182 13.90 5.53 -8.60
CA LEU A 182 13.94 4.30 -9.40
C LEU A 182 13.64 4.56 -10.89
N SER A 183 12.90 5.62 -11.20
CA SER A 183 12.56 6.03 -12.58
C SER A 183 13.77 6.44 -13.41
N GLY A 184 14.85 6.87 -12.75
CA GLY A 184 16.08 7.31 -13.40
C GLY A 184 15.97 8.73 -13.97
N ARG A 185 15.67 8.88 -15.26
CA ARG A 185 15.63 10.19 -15.93
C ARG A 185 14.25 10.82 -15.83
N TRP A 186 14.21 12.16 -15.86
CA TRP A 186 12.99 12.97 -15.80
C TRP A 186 12.11 12.67 -14.57
N PRO A 187 12.68 12.69 -13.35
CA PRO A 187 12.01 12.21 -12.13
C PRO A 187 10.69 12.92 -11.82
N LEU A 188 10.54 14.21 -12.15
CA LEU A 188 9.30 14.92 -11.89
C LEU A 188 8.18 14.54 -12.86
N VAL A 189 8.52 14.32 -14.13
CA VAL A 189 7.56 13.84 -15.12
C VAL A 189 7.15 12.40 -14.81
N SER A 190 8.09 11.59 -14.30
CA SER A 190 7.77 10.22 -13.88
C SER A 190 6.84 10.20 -12.66
N VAL A 191 7.00 11.12 -11.71
CA VAL A 191 6.07 11.28 -10.57
C VAL A 191 4.69 11.71 -11.05
N LEU A 192 4.60 12.65 -12.00
CA LEU A 192 3.32 13.04 -12.59
C LEU A 192 2.64 11.85 -13.29
N PHE A 193 3.42 11.11 -14.08
CA PHE A 193 2.97 9.87 -14.71
C PHE A 193 2.49 8.86 -13.67
N PHE A 194 3.23 8.68 -12.57
CA PHE A 194 2.86 7.76 -11.52
C PHE A 194 1.54 8.14 -10.85
N LEU A 195 1.37 9.40 -10.48
CA LEU A 195 0.14 9.84 -9.81
C LEU A 195 -1.07 9.81 -10.74
N LEU A 196 -0.90 10.21 -12.00
CA LEU A 196 -1.99 10.40 -12.93
C LEU A 196 -2.23 9.22 -13.88
N MET A 197 -1.48 8.12 -13.81
CA MET A 197 -1.78 6.97 -14.66
C MET A 197 -2.77 6.04 -13.97
N GLY A 198 -3.97 5.94 -14.53
CA GLY A 198 -4.96 4.88 -14.26
C GLY A 198 -5.14 3.94 -15.45
N GLY A 199 -6.14 3.06 -15.35
CA GLY A 199 -6.61 2.23 -16.44
C GLY A 199 -7.35 3.02 -17.51
N TRP A 200 -7.81 2.33 -18.54
CA TRP A 200 -8.74 2.91 -19.52
C TRP A 200 -10.21 2.73 -19.10
N ASP A 201 -10.49 2.96 -17.81
CA ASP A 201 -11.80 2.79 -17.19
C ASP A 201 -12.91 3.60 -17.86
N ILE A 202 -12.57 4.71 -18.53
CA ILE A 202 -13.53 5.51 -19.30
C ILE A 202 -14.25 4.67 -20.35
N PHE A 203 -13.54 3.76 -21.03
CA PHE A 203 -14.16 2.85 -21.99
C PHE A 203 -14.95 1.74 -21.28
N GLY A 204 -14.45 1.26 -20.13
CA GLY A 204 -15.16 0.29 -19.32
C GLY A 204 -16.52 0.80 -18.83
N HIS A 205 -16.56 2.05 -18.36
CA HIS A 205 -17.77 2.76 -17.94
C HIS A 205 -18.74 2.97 -19.11
N LEU A 206 -18.23 3.33 -20.30
CA LEU A 206 -19.05 3.46 -21.52
C LEU A 206 -19.69 2.13 -21.96
N ILE A 207 -19.06 0.99 -21.68
CA ILE A 207 -19.62 -0.33 -21.97
C ILE A 207 -20.73 -0.70 -20.97
N GLY A 208 -20.72 -0.14 -19.76
CA GLY A 208 -21.87 -0.16 -18.85
C GLY A 208 -22.05 -1.44 -18.01
N PHE A 209 -20.97 -2.11 -17.60
CA PHE A 209 -21.06 -3.28 -16.69
C PHE A 209 -21.13 -2.92 -15.20
N GLY A 210 -20.99 -1.64 -14.86
CA GLY A 210 -20.93 -1.13 -13.49
C GLY A 210 -22.29 -1.25 -12.77
N PRO A 211 -22.28 -1.29 -11.42
CA PRO A 211 -23.48 -1.44 -10.62
C PRO A 211 -24.44 -0.23 -10.70
N THR A 212 -23.98 0.90 -11.23
CA THR A 212 -24.71 2.17 -11.27
C THR A 212 -24.68 2.78 -12.67
N PRO A 213 -25.84 3.05 -13.31
CA PRO A 213 -25.91 3.83 -14.55
C PRO A 213 -25.75 5.32 -14.25
N ASN A 214 -24.73 5.68 -13.46
CA ASN A 214 -24.40 7.07 -13.20
C ASN A 214 -23.84 7.68 -14.49
N PRO A 215 -24.27 8.91 -14.85
CA PRO A 215 -23.62 9.65 -15.92
C PRO A 215 -22.11 9.71 -15.72
N ILE A 216 -21.36 9.71 -16.83
CA ILE A 216 -19.90 9.86 -16.80
C ILE A 216 -19.57 11.09 -15.95
N PHE A 217 -18.61 10.95 -15.03
CA PHE A 217 -18.19 12.01 -14.10
C PHE A 217 -19.17 12.35 -12.97
N LEU A 218 -20.13 11.47 -12.65
CA LEU A 218 -20.91 11.54 -11.40
C LEU A 218 -20.70 10.33 -10.49
N ASP A 219 -20.08 9.26 -10.99
CA ASP A 219 -19.78 8.08 -10.19
C ASP A 219 -18.51 8.28 -9.35
N PRO A 220 -18.59 8.28 -8.01
CA PRO A 220 -17.42 8.38 -7.15
C PRO A 220 -16.48 7.18 -7.27
N LYS A 221 -16.96 6.04 -7.78
CA LYS A 221 -16.25 4.77 -7.95
C LYS A 221 -16.10 4.41 -9.43
N PHE A 222 -15.65 5.37 -10.22
CA PHE A 222 -15.51 5.25 -11.67
C PHE A 222 -14.71 4.01 -12.13
N GLU A 223 -13.71 3.57 -11.36
CA GLU A 223 -12.86 2.40 -11.67
C GLU A 223 -13.54 1.06 -11.31
N THR A 224 -14.73 1.07 -10.71
CA THR A 224 -15.54 -0.14 -10.41
C THR A 224 -16.43 -0.60 -11.56
N TRP A 225 -16.17 -0.12 -12.78
CA TRP A 225 -16.99 -0.37 -13.97
C TRP A 225 -17.16 -1.87 -14.29
N SER A 226 -16.24 -2.74 -13.87
CA SER A 226 -16.35 -4.19 -14.09
C SER A 226 -17.29 -4.89 -13.08
N GLY A 227 -17.65 -4.19 -12.00
CA GLY A 227 -18.52 -4.63 -10.90
C GLY A 227 -17.81 -5.44 -9.80
N VAL A 228 -16.83 -6.29 -10.15
CA VAL A 228 -16.16 -7.21 -9.20
C VAL A 228 -14.64 -7.00 -9.12
N TRP A 229 -14.07 -6.26 -10.07
CA TRP A 229 -12.65 -5.96 -10.14
C TRP A 229 -12.39 -4.47 -10.34
N GLU A 230 -11.27 -4.02 -9.84
CA GLU A 230 -10.80 -2.65 -9.95
C GLU A 230 -9.28 -2.68 -9.76
N TYR A 231 -8.55 -1.98 -10.64
CA TYR A 231 -7.16 -1.65 -10.45
C TYR A 231 -7.04 -0.16 -10.21
N GLU A 232 -6.91 0.19 -8.93
CA GLU A 232 -7.02 1.58 -8.56
C GLU A 232 -5.83 2.40 -9.04
N CYS A 233 -6.11 3.57 -9.59
CA CYS A 233 -5.04 4.54 -9.84
C CYS A 233 -4.47 5.07 -8.52
N GLN A 234 -3.27 5.65 -8.59
CA GLN A 234 -2.53 6.06 -7.39
C GLN A 234 -3.25 7.15 -6.57
N ILE A 235 -3.94 8.08 -7.24
CA ILE A 235 -4.74 9.12 -6.57
C ILE A 235 -5.96 8.51 -5.88
N MET A 236 -6.66 7.57 -6.53
CA MET A 236 -7.79 6.87 -5.93
C MET A 236 -7.38 6.12 -4.66
N SER A 237 -6.33 5.31 -4.74
CA SER A 237 -5.80 4.60 -3.58
C SER A 237 -5.48 5.57 -2.43
N LEU A 238 -4.87 6.72 -2.72
CA LEU A 238 -4.51 7.73 -1.73
C LEU A 238 -5.72 8.40 -1.04
N VAL A 239 -6.77 8.72 -1.80
CA VAL A 239 -7.96 9.45 -1.30
C VAL A 239 -9.03 8.53 -0.69
N TRP A 240 -8.87 7.20 -0.83
CA TRP A 240 -9.79 6.21 -0.27
C TRP A 240 -9.16 5.36 0.82
N VAL A 241 -7.93 4.87 0.64
CA VAL A 241 -7.31 3.87 1.53
C VAL A 241 -5.80 4.08 1.73
N PRO A 242 -5.38 5.25 2.25
CA PRO A 242 -3.98 5.62 2.34
C PRO A 242 -3.09 4.56 3.04
N GLN A 243 -3.60 3.82 4.01
CA GLN A 243 -2.85 2.75 4.67
C GLN A 243 -2.31 1.69 3.71
N HIS A 244 -3.04 1.35 2.64
CA HIS A 244 -2.63 0.37 1.63
C HIS A 244 -1.63 0.99 0.65
N THR A 245 -1.92 2.20 0.17
CA THR A 245 -1.09 2.96 -0.76
C THR A 245 0.34 3.11 -0.23
N MET A 246 0.48 3.52 1.03
CA MET A 246 1.79 3.81 1.64
C MET A 246 2.66 2.57 1.71
N ILE A 247 2.15 1.47 2.27
CA ILE A 247 2.92 0.22 2.32
C ILE A 247 3.15 -0.34 0.91
N GLY A 248 2.18 -0.21 0.01
CA GLY A 248 2.29 -0.61 -1.40
C GLY A 248 3.48 0.07 -2.08
N TRP A 249 3.60 1.39 -1.97
CA TRP A 249 4.70 2.14 -2.60
C TRP A 249 6.04 1.82 -1.94
N LEU A 250 6.11 1.91 -0.62
CA LEU A 250 7.36 1.80 0.13
C LEU A 250 7.95 0.39 0.07
N ALA A 251 7.13 -0.64 0.33
CA ALA A 251 7.62 -2.02 0.34
C ALA A 251 8.00 -2.48 -1.07
N THR A 252 7.23 -2.11 -2.10
CA THR A 252 7.54 -2.47 -3.49
C THR A 252 8.80 -1.79 -3.99
N ALA A 253 8.95 -0.49 -3.73
CA ALA A 253 10.16 0.24 -4.10
C ALA A 253 11.41 -0.37 -3.44
N MET A 254 11.34 -0.65 -2.13
CA MET A 254 12.44 -1.30 -1.42
C MET A 254 12.69 -2.75 -1.89
N ALA A 255 11.65 -3.47 -2.30
CA ALA A 255 11.79 -4.81 -2.87
C ALA A 255 12.52 -4.77 -4.21
N ILE A 256 12.13 -3.85 -5.11
CA ILE A 256 12.78 -3.62 -6.41
C ILE A 256 14.24 -3.16 -6.23
N ASP A 257 14.50 -2.17 -5.36
CA ASP A 257 15.86 -1.73 -5.04
C ASP A 257 16.70 -2.89 -4.48
N GLY A 258 16.11 -3.66 -3.56
CA GLY A 258 16.75 -4.83 -2.97
C GLY A 258 17.12 -5.89 -4.02
N LEU A 259 16.24 -6.14 -4.98
CA LEU A 259 16.47 -7.06 -6.09
C LEU A 259 17.60 -6.59 -7.01
N GLN A 260 17.59 -5.31 -7.40
CA GLN A 260 18.62 -4.73 -8.28
C GLN A 260 20.00 -4.72 -7.63
N ARG A 261 20.06 -4.55 -6.30
CA ARG A 261 21.30 -4.59 -5.52
C ARG A 261 21.67 -5.98 -5.01
N ARG A 262 20.95 -7.03 -5.43
CA ARG A 262 21.16 -8.43 -5.02
C ARG A 262 21.20 -8.62 -3.51
N ARG A 263 20.34 -7.90 -2.78
CA ARG A 263 20.20 -8.00 -1.32
C ARG A 263 19.72 -9.39 -0.90
N GLY A 264 20.08 -9.80 0.32
CA GLY A 264 19.69 -11.08 0.89
C GLY A 264 18.17 -11.26 1.01
N ILE A 265 17.74 -12.51 1.10
CA ILE A 265 16.33 -12.87 1.23
C ILE A 265 15.70 -12.37 2.54
N GLY A 266 16.48 -12.27 3.63
CA GLY A 266 15.97 -11.82 4.93
C GLY A 266 15.38 -10.43 4.85
N ARG A 267 16.02 -9.48 4.17
CA ARG A 267 15.46 -8.14 3.92
C ARG A 267 14.09 -8.20 3.25
N GLN A 268 13.90 -9.06 2.23
CA GLN A 268 12.61 -9.19 1.56
C GLN A 268 11.54 -9.76 2.51
N LEU A 269 11.89 -10.76 3.32
CA LEU A 269 10.98 -11.32 4.32
C LEU A 269 10.68 -10.34 5.46
N MET A 270 11.64 -9.51 5.84
CA MET A 270 11.41 -8.43 6.79
C MET A 270 10.43 -7.40 6.22
N LEU A 271 10.54 -7.03 4.93
CA LEU A 271 9.58 -6.16 4.27
C LEU A 271 8.17 -6.78 4.23
N VAL A 272 8.06 -8.07 3.93
CA VAL A 272 6.80 -8.83 4.00
C VAL A 272 6.24 -8.83 5.41
N GLY A 273 7.08 -9.05 6.43
CA GLY A 273 6.70 -8.96 7.84
C GLY A 273 6.20 -7.58 8.23
N LEU A 274 6.91 -6.51 7.85
CA LEU A 274 6.47 -5.14 8.07
C LEU A 274 5.15 -4.85 7.35
N ALA A 275 4.94 -5.36 6.14
CA ALA A 275 3.71 -5.16 5.40
C ALA A 275 2.49 -5.88 6.03
N SER A 276 2.72 -6.98 6.75
CA SER A 276 1.64 -7.89 7.19
C SER A 276 0.54 -7.22 8.02
N LEU A 277 0.88 -6.26 8.89
CA LEU A 277 -0.10 -5.54 9.71
C LEU A 277 -0.49 -4.16 9.15
N TRP A 278 0.27 -3.63 8.18
CA TRP A 278 -0.12 -2.44 7.42
C TRP A 278 -1.20 -2.77 6.38
N SER A 279 -1.02 -3.88 5.67
CA SER A 279 -1.92 -4.36 4.64
C SER A 279 -1.61 -5.83 4.30
N PRO A 280 -2.42 -6.79 4.80
CA PRO A 280 -2.28 -8.19 4.44
C PRO A 280 -2.41 -8.45 2.94
N PHE A 281 -3.19 -7.63 2.23
CA PHE A 281 -3.36 -7.75 0.78
C PHE A 281 -2.10 -7.31 0.02
N VAL A 282 -1.52 -6.16 0.39
CA VAL A 282 -0.25 -5.71 -0.21
C VAL A 282 0.87 -6.71 0.11
N MET A 283 0.88 -7.30 1.30
CA MET A 283 1.81 -8.37 1.67
C MET A 283 1.72 -9.55 0.69
N VAL A 284 0.52 -9.98 0.31
CA VAL A 284 0.32 -11.01 -0.74
C VAL A 284 0.84 -10.51 -2.09
N GLY A 285 0.57 -9.25 -2.44
CA GLY A 285 1.06 -8.61 -3.66
C GLY A 285 2.58 -8.53 -3.78
N LEU A 286 3.31 -8.56 -2.66
CA LEU A 286 4.78 -8.57 -2.63
C LEU A 286 5.38 -9.95 -2.97
N ALA A 287 4.58 -11.02 -2.98
CA ALA A 287 5.06 -12.39 -3.18
C ALA A 287 5.89 -12.60 -4.46
N PRO A 288 5.56 -12.05 -5.65
CA PRO A 288 6.36 -12.23 -6.85
C PRO A 288 7.78 -11.66 -6.70
N PHE A 289 7.94 -10.54 -6.00
CA PHE A 289 9.25 -9.91 -5.79
C PHE A 289 10.13 -10.76 -4.86
N VAL A 290 9.53 -11.33 -3.81
CA VAL A 290 10.21 -12.26 -2.91
C VAL A 290 10.60 -13.55 -3.66
N GLY A 291 9.70 -14.09 -4.48
CA GLY A 291 9.93 -15.28 -5.31
C GLY A 291 11.06 -15.08 -6.33
N VAL A 292 11.09 -13.93 -7.01
CA VAL A 292 12.20 -13.56 -7.91
C VAL A 292 13.52 -13.46 -7.14
N CYS A 293 13.50 -12.91 -5.92
CA CYS A 293 14.69 -12.83 -5.08
C CYS A 293 15.23 -14.21 -4.71
N LEU A 294 14.34 -15.12 -4.27
CA LEU A 294 14.66 -16.51 -3.94
C LEU A 294 15.28 -17.26 -5.13
N TRP A 295 14.71 -17.09 -6.32
CA TRP A 295 15.21 -17.77 -7.52
C TRP A 295 16.63 -17.34 -7.88
N ARG A 296 16.97 -16.07 -7.66
CA ARG A 296 18.27 -15.50 -8.04
C ARG A 296 19.35 -15.71 -6.98
N ASN A 297 19.01 -15.63 -5.70
CA ASN A 297 19.97 -15.65 -4.58
C ASN A 297 20.08 -17.03 -3.92
N ARG A 298 20.15 -18.11 -4.73
CA ARG A 298 20.27 -19.50 -4.24
C ARG A 298 21.51 -19.75 -3.35
N SER A 299 22.58 -18.97 -3.50
CA SER A 299 23.82 -19.08 -2.72
C SER A 299 23.96 -18.07 -1.56
N GLY A 300 23.06 -17.08 -1.45
CA GLY A 300 23.17 -15.94 -0.53
C GLY A 300 22.48 -16.11 0.82
N ALA A 301 22.00 -17.30 1.16
CA ALA A 301 21.19 -17.57 2.37
C ALA A 301 21.93 -17.34 3.71
N ARG A 302 23.25 -17.07 3.70
CA ARG A 302 24.06 -17.04 4.92
C ARG A 302 24.08 -15.71 5.69
N ALA A 303 23.61 -14.59 5.13
CA ALA A 303 23.75 -13.27 5.76
C ALA A 303 22.46 -12.70 6.42
N ALA A 304 21.34 -13.43 6.44
CA ALA A 304 20.03 -12.82 6.67
C ALA A 304 19.27 -13.33 7.93
N ARG A 305 19.98 -13.79 8.97
CA ARG A 305 19.35 -14.47 10.12
C ARG A 305 18.41 -13.57 10.91
N LEU A 306 18.83 -12.35 11.28
CA LEU A 306 18.00 -11.46 12.10
C LEU A 306 16.84 -10.87 11.30
N GLU A 307 17.05 -10.46 10.05
CA GLU A 307 15.98 -9.97 9.17
C GLU A 307 14.92 -11.06 8.93
N LEU A 308 15.36 -12.31 8.71
CA LEU A 308 14.47 -13.47 8.57
C LEU A 308 13.65 -13.70 9.84
N VAL A 309 14.33 -13.76 11.00
CA VAL A 309 13.66 -13.98 12.30
C VAL A 309 12.70 -12.83 12.59
N ALA A 310 13.08 -11.59 12.31
CA ALA A 310 12.21 -10.43 12.43
C ALA A 310 10.99 -10.52 11.51
N GLY A 311 11.19 -10.79 10.23
CA GLY A 311 10.11 -10.96 9.26
C GLY A 311 9.12 -12.05 9.68
N LEU A 312 9.61 -13.23 10.07
CA LEU A 312 8.78 -14.34 10.55
C LEU A 312 8.05 -14.01 11.85
N THR A 313 8.72 -13.34 12.79
CA THR A 313 8.10 -12.92 14.06
C THR A 313 6.95 -11.97 13.79
N LEU A 314 7.15 -10.95 12.94
CA LEU A 314 6.10 -10.01 12.54
C LEU A 314 4.92 -10.73 11.86
N LEU A 315 5.20 -11.68 10.96
CA LEU A 315 4.17 -12.48 10.28
C LEU A 315 3.36 -13.33 11.26
N ILE A 316 4.01 -13.98 12.22
CA ILE A 316 3.33 -14.80 13.22
C ILE A 316 2.45 -13.92 14.11
N VAL A 317 2.97 -12.78 14.58
CA VAL A 317 2.22 -11.86 15.44
C VAL A 317 1.02 -11.27 14.69
N ALA A 318 1.21 -10.79 13.46
CA ALA A 318 0.10 -10.31 12.62
C ALA A 318 -0.91 -11.42 12.32
N GLY A 319 -0.44 -12.62 11.97
CA GLY A 319 -1.28 -13.76 11.65
C GLY A 319 -2.18 -14.15 12.81
N LEU A 320 -1.61 -14.31 14.01
CA LEU A 320 -2.36 -14.62 15.23
C LEU A 320 -3.38 -13.52 15.57
N TYR A 321 -2.98 -12.25 15.47
CA TYR A 321 -3.89 -11.14 15.73
C TYR A 321 -5.06 -11.10 14.72
N LEU A 322 -4.76 -11.12 13.42
CA LEU A 322 -5.77 -11.02 12.37
C LEU A 322 -6.66 -12.25 12.27
N ALA A 323 -6.18 -13.42 12.69
CA ALA A 323 -6.96 -14.67 12.80
C ALA A 323 -8.02 -14.64 13.92
N THR A 324 -7.99 -13.63 14.79
CA THR A 324 -9.07 -13.41 15.80
C THR A 324 -10.40 -13.06 15.13
N ARG A 325 -10.40 -12.63 13.87
CA ARG A 325 -11.64 -12.35 13.13
C ARG A 325 -12.40 -13.64 12.87
N GLN A 326 -13.65 -13.68 13.33
CA GLN A 326 -14.56 -14.82 13.14
C GLN A 326 -15.69 -14.54 12.12
N GLY A 327 -15.75 -13.32 11.56
CA GLY A 327 -16.76 -12.97 10.56
C GLY A 327 -16.58 -13.72 9.23
N ARG A 328 -17.68 -14.16 8.61
CA ARG A 328 -17.67 -14.73 7.26
C ARG A 328 -17.26 -13.67 6.24
N MET A 329 -15.99 -13.67 5.86
CA MET A 329 -15.48 -12.82 4.80
C MET A 329 -15.93 -13.39 3.44
N THR A 330 -16.38 -12.54 2.54
CA THR A 330 -16.71 -12.96 1.17
C THR A 330 -15.45 -13.47 0.48
N MET A 331 -15.42 -14.76 0.14
CA MET A 331 -14.28 -15.37 -0.53
C MET A 331 -14.70 -16.49 -1.48
N GLY A 332 -13.89 -16.74 -2.50
CA GLY A 332 -14.10 -17.85 -3.44
C GLY A 332 -13.71 -17.51 -4.87
N TRP A 333 -13.68 -18.52 -5.73
CA TRP A 333 -13.43 -18.36 -7.15
C TRP A 333 -14.54 -17.53 -7.81
N ILE A 334 -14.18 -16.64 -8.74
CA ILE A 334 -15.15 -15.73 -9.36
C ILE A 334 -16.21 -16.46 -10.18
N TRP A 335 -15.85 -17.52 -10.90
CA TRP A 335 -16.80 -18.33 -11.67
C TRP A 335 -17.83 -19.08 -10.81
N GLY A 336 -17.63 -19.13 -9.48
CA GLY A 336 -18.66 -19.60 -8.54
C GLY A 336 -19.62 -18.50 -8.08
N GLN A 337 -19.41 -17.25 -8.50
CA GLN A 337 -20.16 -16.07 -8.04
C GLN A 337 -20.85 -15.32 -9.19
N ILE A 338 -20.32 -15.43 -10.41
CA ILE A 338 -20.93 -14.91 -11.63
C ILE A 338 -20.93 -16.00 -12.72
N PRO A 339 -21.92 -16.01 -13.63
CA PRO A 339 -21.96 -16.96 -14.74
C PRO A 339 -20.69 -16.93 -15.60
N LEU A 340 -20.26 -18.09 -16.10
CA LEU A 340 -18.95 -18.26 -16.75
C LEU A 340 -18.81 -17.42 -18.02
N GLU A 341 -19.88 -17.30 -18.81
CA GLU A 341 -19.94 -16.49 -20.02
C GLU A 341 -19.80 -14.99 -19.72
N ILE A 342 -20.40 -14.52 -18.64
CA ILE A 342 -20.28 -13.13 -18.17
C ILE A 342 -18.86 -12.90 -17.64
N PHE A 343 -18.33 -13.85 -16.85
CA PHE A 343 -16.97 -13.82 -16.35
C PHE A 343 -15.96 -13.70 -17.49
N ALA A 344 -16.02 -14.57 -18.49
CA ALA A 344 -15.03 -14.63 -19.55
C ALA A 344 -14.95 -13.30 -20.33
N VAL A 345 -16.10 -12.75 -20.73
CA VAL A 345 -16.16 -11.48 -21.47
C VAL A 345 -15.68 -10.32 -20.60
N ARG A 346 -16.20 -10.19 -19.38
CA ARG A 346 -15.82 -9.08 -18.48
C ARG A 346 -14.36 -9.15 -18.06
N TYR A 347 -13.85 -10.34 -17.78
CA TYR A 347 -12.46 -10.54 -17.38
C TYR A 347 -11.50 -10.16 -18.52
N VAL A 348 -11.78 -10.62 -19.75
CA VAL A 348 -10.96 -10.26 -20.92
C VAL A 348 -10.99 -8.76 -21.15
N LEU A 349 -12.17 -8.13 -21.11
CA LEU A 349 -12.28 -6.67 -21.28
C LEU A 349 -11.56 -5.91 -20.17
N PHE A 350 -11.69 -6.36 -18.92
CA PHE A 350 -11.01 -5.78 -17.77
C PHE A 350 -9.49 -5.82 -17.96
N ILE A 351 -8.91 -6.99 -18.24
CA ILE A 351 -7.46 -7.10 -18.48
C ILE A 351 -7.01 -6.26 -19.67
N LEU A 352 -7.79 -6.23 -20.77
CA LEU A 352 -7.45 -5.46 -21.95
C LEU A 352 -7.47 -3.95 -21.71
N LEU A 353 -8.41 -3.42 -20.93
CA LEU A 353 -8.52 -1.98 -20.66
C LEU A 353 -7.55 -1.53 -19.55
N GLU A 354 -7.36 -2.35 -18.52
CA GLU A 354 -6.51 -1.99 -17.40
C GLU A 354 -5.01 -2.17 -17.69
N LEU A 355 -4.64 -3.28 -18.34
CA LEU A 355 -3.23 -3.68 -18.51
C LEU A 355 -2.76 -3.59 -19.96
N GLY A 356 -3.66 -3.80 -20.90
CA GLY A 356 -3.36 -3.82 -22.35
C GLY A 356 -2.59 -2.60 -22.84
N PRO A 357 -2.98 -1.35 -22.51
CA PRO A 357 -2.30 -0.16 -23.00
C PRO A 357 -0.86 -0.05 -22.49
N LEU A 358 -0.64 -0.27 -21.18
CA LEU A 358 0.70 -0.27 -20.58
C LEU A 358 1.57 -1.39 -21.13
N ALA A 359 1.00 -2.59 -21.33
CA ALA A 359 1.70 -3.71 -21.92
C ALA A 359 2.11 -3.44 -23.38
N ALA A 360 1.21 -2.88 -24.19
CA ALA A 360 1.50 -2.53 -25.58
C ALA A 360 2.67 -1.53 -25.67
N VAL A 361 2.65 -0.47 -24.85
CA VAL A 361 3.74 0.51 -24.80
C VAL A 361 5.07 -0.16 -24.40
N TRP A 362 5.05 -1.01 -23.37
CA TRP A 362 6.25 -1.70 -22.91
C TRP A 362 6.82 -2.64 -23.98
N PHE A 363 5.97 -3.42 -24.65
CA PHE A 363 6.38 -4.32 -25.74
C PHE A 363 6.91 -3.56 -26.96
N TRP A 364 6.31 -2.41 -27.31
CA TRP A 364 6.76 -1.58 -28.43
C TRP A 364 8.08 -0.87 -28.18
N ALA A 365 8.38 -0.50 -26.93
CA ALA A 365 9.65 0.12 -26.57
C ALA A 365 10.87 -0.82 -26.79
N ARG A 366 10.66 -2.15 -26.83
CA ARG A 366 11.60 -3.22 -27.25
C ARG A 366 13.00 -3.23 -26.61
N ARG A 367 13.21 -2.57 -25.48
CA ARG A 367 14.45 -2.69 -24.69
C ARG A 367 14.16 -2.67 -23.19
N SER A 368 14.39 -3.82 -22.57
CA SER A 368 14.42 -3.93 -21.12
C SER A 368 15.48 -4.97 -20.74
N GLY A 369 16.22 -4.68 -19.67
CA GLY A 369 17.20 -5.63 -19.14
C GLY A 369 16.51 -6.95 -18.78
N ARG A 370 17.26 -8.06 -18.72
CA ARG A 370 16.71 -9.37 -18.33
C ARG A 370 15.96 -9.30 -16.99
N GLU A 371 16.46 -8.49 -16.05
CA GLU A 371 15.85 -8.29 -14.74
C GLU A 371 14.52 -7.54 -14.81
N ASP A 372 14.49 -6.43 -15.57
CA ASP A 372 13.28 -5.65 -15.79
C ASP A 372 12.20 -6.49 -16.49
N ARG A 373 12.59 -7.35 -17.45
CA ARG A 373 11.66 -8.30 -18.11
C ARG A 373 11.09 -9.33 -17.13
N LEU A 374 11.92 -9.87 -16.25
CA LEU A 374 11.50 -10.84 -15.27
C LEU A 374 10.53 -10.22 -14.26
N LEU A 375 10.84 -9.03 -13.74
CA LEU A 375 9.98 -8.32 -12.81
C LEU A 375 8.66 -7.94 -13.46
N TRP A 376 8.71 -7.37 -14.66
CA TRP A 376 7.52 -6.98 -15.41
C TRP A 376 6.62 -8.21 -15.67
N GLY A 377 7.19 -9.32 -16.13
CA GLY A 377 6.46 -10.56 -16.36
C GLY A 377 5.85 -11.14 -15.07
N ALA A 378 6.58 -11.13 -13.96
CA ALA A 378 6.08 -11.59 -12.67
C ALA A 378 4.92 -10.71 -12.16
N SER A 379 5.02 -9.39 -12.34
CA SER A 379 3.94 -8.45 -12.02
C SER A 379 2.72 -8.66 -12.91
N MET A 380 2.88 -8.86 -14.22
CA MET A 380 1.77 -9.19 -15.12
C MET A 380 1.08 -10.49 -14.74
N VAL A 381 1.84 -11.56 -14.45
CA VAL A 381 1.25 -12.82 -14.00
C VAL A 381 0.42 -12.62 -12.74
N LEU A 382 0.91 -11.87 -11.76
CA LEU A 382 0.14 -11.57 -10.56
C LEU A 382 -1.15 -10.80 -10.89
N LEU A 383 -1.09 -9.78 -11.76
CA LEU A 383 -2.25 -9.00 -12.20
C LEU A 383 -3.21 -9.79 -13.12
N LEU A 384 -2.83 -10.96 -13.62
CA LEU A 384 -3.76 -11.88 -14.28
C LEU A 384 -4.38 -12.87 -13.28
N LEU A 385 -3.68 -13.21 -12.21
CA LEU A 385 -4.14 -14.21 -11.24
C LEU A 385 -5.03 -13.63 -10.15
N LEU A 386 -4.75 -12.41 -9.66
CA LEU A 386 -5.51 -11.79 -8.56
C LEU A 386 -7.02 -11.71 -8.85
N PRO A 387 -7.48 -11.28 -10.04
CA PRO A 387 -8.91 -11.17 -10.31
C PRO A 387 -9.62 -12.53 -10.33
N LEU A 388 -8.94 -13.67 -10.41
CA LEU A 388 -9.59 -14.98 -10.48
C LEU A 388 -10.21 -15.42 -9.15
N TYR A 389 -9.82 -14.79 -8.04
CA TYR A 389 -10.28 -15.12 -6.70
C TYR A 389 -10.78 -13.88 -5.97
N ARG A 390 -12.01 -13.92 -5.46
CA ARG A 390 -12.53 -12.87 -4.58
C ARG A 390 -12.07 -13.12 -3.16
N LEU A 391 -11.58 -12.07 -2.52
CA LEU A 391 -11.40 -12.04 -1.08
C LEU A 391 -11.68 -10.62 -0.59
N GLY A 392 -12.76 -10.47 0.17
CA GLY A 392 -13.27 -9.20 0.68
C GLY A 392 -14.56 -8.77 0.00
N GLN A 393 -15.30 -7.87 0.64
CA GLN A 393 -16.64 -7.44 0.18
C GLN A 393 -16.57 -6.82 -1.23
N TYR A 394 -15.54 -6.03 -1.52
CA TYR A 394 -15.34 -5.39 -2.82
C TYR A 394 -14.21 -6.05 -3.63
N ASN A 395 -13.82 -7.28 -3.27
CA ASN A 395 -12.63 -7.95 -3.81
C ASN A 395 -11.33 -7.18 -3.50
N ASP A 396 -11.14 -6.88 -2.21
CA ASP A 396 -9.97 -6.20 -1.67
C ASP A 396 -8.64 -6.89 -2.05
N LEU A 397 -8.63 -8.19 -2.30
CA LEU A 397 -7.45 -8.88 -2.82
C LEU A 397 -7.02 -8.37 -4.20
N THR A 398 -7.96 -8.17 -5.12
CA THR A 398 -7.65 -7.63 -6.45
C THR A 398 -7.31 -6.14 -6.35
N MET A 399 -8.09 -5.37 -5.60
CA MET A 399 -7.87 -3.93 -5.45
C MET A 399 -6.56 -3.59 -4.74
N ARG A 400 -6.20 -4.29 -3.66
CA ARG A 400 -5.06 -3.94 -2.78
C ARG A 400 -3.84 -4.83 -3.00
N GLY A 401 -4.07 -6.09 -3.38
CA GLY A 401 -2.97 -7.00 -3.71
C GLY A 401 -2.29 -6.67 -5.02
N SER A 402 -2.94 -5.89 -5.89
CA SER A 402 -2.37 -5.43 -7.16
C SER A 402 -1.40 -4.25 -7.00
N ASP A 403 -1.51 -3.45 -5.94
CA ASP A 403 -0.70 -2.23 -5.74
C ASP A 403 0.81 -2.45 -6.02
N PRO A 404 1.47 -3.51 -5.49
CA PRO A 404 2.87 -3.77 -5.78
C PRO A 404 3.17 -4.04 -7.25
N ALA A 405 2.35 -4.85 -7.90
CA ALA A 405 2.55 -5.19 -9.30
C ALA A 405 2.28 -3.97 -10.19
N PHE A 406 1.27 -3.17 -9.88
CA PHE A 406 0.94 -1.97 -10.65
C PHE A 406 2.06 -0.92 -10.55
N PHE A 407 2.59 -0.68 -9.34
CA PHE A 407 3.77 0.16 -9.13
C PHE A 407 4.96 -0.29 -9.99
N ALA A 408 5.27 -1.59 -10.00
CA ALA A 408 6.36 -2.14 -10.77
C ALA A 408 6.14 -2.00 -12.28
N VAL A 409 4.93 -2.26 -12.77
CA VAL A 409 4.57 -2.14 -14.18
C VAL A 409 4.72 -0.71 -14.66
N MET A 410 4.17 0.27 -13.93
CA MET A 410 4.31 1.68 -14.26
C MET A 410 5.78 2.10 -14.31
N LEU A 411 6.57 1.73 -13.28
CA LEU A 411 7.99 2.04 -13.22
C LEU A 411 8.77 1.43 -14.40
N LEU A 412 8.51 0.16 -14.72
CA LEU A 412 9.23 -0.56 -15.77
C LEU A 412 8.79 -0.11 -17.17
N THR A 413 7.53 0.25 -17.38
CA THR A 413 7.03 0.89 -18.61
C THR A 413 7.67 2.26 -18.80
N TRP A 414 7.75 3.08 -17.75
CA TRP A 414 8.45 4.36 -17.81
C TRP A 414 9.92 4.19 -18.24
N ARG A 415 10.65 3.28 -17.61
CA ARG A 415 12.06 2.99 -17.95
C ARG A 415 12.20 2.47 -19.38
N ALA A 416 11.27 1.63 -19.84
CA ALA A 416 11.24 1.13 -21.22
C ALA A 416 11.09 2.28 -22.23
N VAL A 417 10.11 3.18 -22.03
CA VAL A 417 9.87 4.35 -22.88
C VAL A 417 11.12 5.24 -22.97
N LEU A 418 11.79 5.50 -21.85
CA LEU A 418 13.02 6.29 -21.82
C LEU A 418 14.20 5.62 -22.55
N SER A 419 14.19 4.30 -22.65
CA SER A 419 15.25 3.52 -23.29
C SER A 419 15.02 3.24 -24.78
N ALA A 420 13.88 3.65 -25.34
CA ALA A 420 13.53 3.44 -26.74
C ALA A 420 14.53 4.16 -27.68
N SER A 421 15.16 3.41 -28.60
CA SER A 421 16.17 3.92 -29.53
C SER A 421 15.56 4.67 -30.72
N VAL A 422 16.30 5.63 -31.29
CA VAL A 422 15.90 6.43 -32.47
C VAL A 422 15.57 5.55 -33.68
N ASP A 423 16.30 4.45 -33.87
CA ASP A 423 16.15 3.54 -35.03
C ASP A 423 14.80 2.79 -35.11
N HIS A 424 14.00 2.79 -34.04
CA HIS A 424 12.79 1.95 -33.93
C HIS A 424 11.52 2.77 -33.67
N GLY A 425 11.40 3.95 -34.28
CA GLY A 425 10.20 4.76 -34.12
C GLY A 425 10.02 5.29 -32.70
N ARG A 426 11.10 5.79 -32.07
CA ARG A 426 11.07 6.48 -30.77
C ARG A 426 9.91 7.49 -30.67
N ARG A 427 9.62 8.19 -31.77
CA ARG A 427 8.47 9.09 -31.89
C ARG A 427 7.13 8.34 -31.74
N ALA A 428 6.96 7.21 -32.41
CA ALA A 428 5.76 6.38 -32.30
C ALA A 428 5.56 5.84 -30.88
N VAL A 429 6.63 5.36 -30.22
CA VAL A 429 6.56 4.92 -28.81
C VAL A 429 6.19 6.08 -27.88
N ALA A 430 6.77 7.26 -28.09
CA ALA A 430 6.45 8.45 -27.30
C ALA A 430 5.01 8.94 -27.52
N ILE A 431 4.53 8.95 -28.78
CA ILE A 431 3.16 9.31 -29.12
C ILE A 431 2.18 8.28 -28.53
N GLY A 432 2.45 6.99 -28.71
CA GLY A 432 1.66 5.92 -28.14
C GLY A 432 1.56 6.03 -26.62
N PHE A 433 2.71 6.21 -25.93
CA PHE A 433 2.74 6.47 -24.50
C PHE A 433 1.92 7.71 -24.10
N ALA A 434 2.04 8.81 -24.84
CA ALA A 434 1.27 10.03 -24.56
C ALA A 434 -0.24 9.80 -24.71
N VAL A 435 -0.68 9.08 -25.75
CA VAL A 435 -2.09 8.71 -25.92
C VAL A 435 -2.56 7.83 -24.77
N VAL A 436 -1.81 6.79 -24.42
CA VAL A 436 -2.14 5.92 -23.29
C VAL A 436 -2.26 6.73 -22.00
N PHE A 437 -1.31 7.63 -21.74
CA PHE A 437 -1.28 8.45 -20.55
C PHE A 437 -2.42 9.47 -20.50
N ILE A 438 -2.75 10.14 -21.61
CA ILE A 438 -3.85 11.12 -21.64
C ILE A 438 -5.18 10.45 -21.32
N ILE A 439 -5.45 9.27 -21.88
CA ILE A 439 -6.67 8.52 -21.61
C ILE A 439 -6.66 8.00 -20.17
N GLY A 440 -5.56 7.38 -19.74
CA GLY A 440 -5.40 6.86 -18.37
C GLY A 440 -5.44 7.95 -17.30
N ALA A 441 -5.15 9.21 -17.64
CA ALA A 441 -5.21 10.33 -16.72
C ALA A 441 -6.60 10.90 -16.48
N MET A 442 -7.59 10.52 -17.29
CA MET A 442 -8.94 11.08 -17.18
C MET A 442 -9.57 10.81 -15.80
N VAL A 443 -9.43 9.59 -15.28
CA VAL A 443 -10.01 9.20 -13.98
C VAL A 443 -9.33 9.85 -12.78
N PRO A 444 -7.98 9.77 -12.61
CA PRO A 444 -7.33 10.47 -11.51
C PRO A 444 -7.55 11.97 -11.57
N LEU A 445 -7.56 12.60 -12.76
CA LEU A 445 -7.88 14.02 -12.90
C LEU A 445 -9.32 14.34 -12.48
N TYR A 446 -10.28 13.49 -12.83
CA TYR A 446 -11.66 13.62 -12.35
C TYR A 446 -11.72 13.56 -10.82
N GLN A 447 -10.97 12.66 -10.19
CA GLN A 447 -10.94 12.54 -8.73
C GLN A 447 -10.25 13.72 -8.05
N VAL A 448 -9.20 14.27 -8.64
CA VAL A 448 -8.61 15.55 -8.20
C VAL A 448 -9.66 16.65 -8.28
N GLY A 449 -10.36 16.80 -9.41
CA GLY A 449 -11.43 17.78 -9.59
C GLY A 449 -12.53 17.65 -8.54
N ARG A 450 -13.05 16.44 -8.33
CA ARG A 450 -14.06 16.15 -7.31
C ARG A 450 -13.58 16.50 -5.89
N SER A 451 -12.31 16.24 -5.58
CA SER A 451 -11.73 16.53 -4.27
C SER A 451 -11.53 18.02 -4.03
N VAL A 452 -11.23 18.78 -5.10
CA VAL A 452 -11.15 20.25 -5.06
C VAL A 452 -12.53 20.88 -4.95
N ASP A 453 -13.51 20.42 -5.73
CA ASP A 453 -14.87 20.95 -5.73
C ASP A 453 -15.58 20.77 -4.38
N ARG A 454 -15.27 19.67 -3.68
CA ARG A 454 -15.86 19.32 -2.38
C ARG A 454 -14.91 19.57 -1.21
N TRP A 455 -13.89 20.39 -1.44
CA TRP A 455 -12.84 20.61 -0.47
C TRP A 455 -13.34 21.37 0.76
N THR A 456 -12.93 20.96 1.96
CA THR A 456 -13.36 21.58 3.21
C THR A 456 -12.24 21.59 4.26
N TRP A 457 -12.25 22.62 5.11
CA TRP A 457 -11.48 22.67 6.35
C TRP A 457 -12.22 22.01 7.53
N ALA A 458 -13.48 21.63 7.34
CA ALA A 458 -14.35 21.12 8.38
C ALA A 458 -14.11 19.63 8.58
N THR A 459 -13.34 19.33 9.63
CA THR A 459 -13.41 18.03 10.29
C THR A 459 -14.88 17.77 10.64
N PRO A 460 -15.50 16.64 10.28
CA PRO A 460 -16.86 16.36 10.73
C PRO A 460 -16.89 16.46 12.26
N GLU A 461 -17.61 17.44 12.81
CA GLU A 461 -17.73 17.71 14.27
C GLU A 461 -18.25 16.50 15.06
N LYS A 462 -18.68 15.44 14.37
CA LYS A 462 -19.25 14.26 14.98
C LYS A 462 -18.73 12.97 14.35
N PRO A 463 -17.62 12.39 14.83
CA PRO A 463 -17.49 10.96 14.81
C PRO A 463 -18.34 10.41 15.96
N VAL A 464 -19.67 10.42 15.87
CA VAL A 464 -20.52 9.54 16.71
C VAL A 464 -20.44 8.12 16.14
N LEU A 465 -19.23 7.69 15.76
CA LEU A 465 -19.01 6.49 14.98
C LEU A 465 -18.33 5.47 15.88
N ARG A 466 -19.16 4.53 16.33
CA ARG A 466 -18.76 3.33 17.04
C ARG A 466 -18.56 2.23 16.02
N ILE A 467 -17.31 1.80 15.82
CA ILE A 467 -16.93 0.73 14.88
C ILE A 467 -17.63 -0.59 15.21
N GLU A 468 -17.96 -0.79 16.47
CA GLU A 468 -18.73 -1.92 16.99
C GLU A 468 -20.20 -1.93 16.54
N TYR A 469 -20.73 -0.81 16.01
CA TYR A 469 -22.11 -0.66 15.53
C TYR A 469 -22.21 -0.14 14.08
N PHE A 470 -21.26 -0.51 13.20
CA PHE A 470 -21.44 -0.20 11.79
C PHE A 470 -22.76 -0.81 11.26
N HIS A 471 -23.48 -0.05 10.42
CA HIS A 471 -24.84 -0.35 9.93
C HIS A 471 -25.02 -1.71 9.23
N SER A 472 -23.96 -2.48 8.99
CA SER A 472 -24.07 -3.83 8.45
C SER A 472 -23.18 -4.82 9.18
N ALA A 473 -23.77 -5.98 9.51
CA ALA A 473 -23.12 -7.14 10.09
C ALA A 473 -21.84 -7.54 9.33
N ASN A 474 -21.88 -7.53 8.00
CA ASN A 474 -20.75 -7.91 7.14
C ASN A 474 -19.57 -6.92 7.23
N ILE A 475 -19.84 -5.63 7.42
CA ILE A 475 -18.77 -4.64 7.61
C ILE A 475 -18.19 -4.80 9.00
N THR A 476 -19.02 -4.84 10.06
CA THR A 476 -18.56 -5.01 11.45
C THR A 476 -17.65 -6.24 11.62
N ALA A 477 -18.02 -7.36 10.98
CA ALA A 477 -17.26 -8.61 10.94
C ALA A 477 -15.80 -8.47 10.45
N GLN A 478 -15.49 -7.44 9.67
CA GLN A 478 -14.14 -7.21 9.12
C GLN A 478 -13.21 -6.49 10.10
N TYR A 479 -13.76 -5.85 11.14
CA TYR A 479 -13.03 -4.98 12.06
C TYR A 479 -13.03 -5.46 13.51
N VAL A 480 -13.94 -6.36 13.91
CA VAL A 480 -13.99 -6.89 15.28
C VAL A 480 -13.90 -8.41 15.31
N GLY A 481 -13.38 -8.95 16.41
CA GLY A 481 -13.32 -10.39 16.67
C GLY A 481 -13.43 -10.70 18.16
N PRO A 482 -14.09 -11.81 18.54
CA PRO A 482 -14.24 -12.20 19.94
C PRO A 482 -12.89 -12.59 20.54
N ILE A 483 -12.68 -12.19 21.80
CA ILE A 483 -11.37 -12.35 22.46
C ILE A 483 -11.17 -13.74 23.08
N ASP A 484 -12.25 -14.40 23.51
CA ASP A 484 -12.19 -15.60 24.35
C ASP A 484 -11.52 -16.79 23.65
N ASP A 485 -11.81 -16.94 22.35
CA ASP A 485 -11.33 -18.05 21.53
C ASP A 485 -10.01 -17.72 20.79
N SER A 486 -9.43 -16.55 21.04
CA SER A 486 -8.25 -16.08 20.30
C SER A 486 -6.94 -16.48 20.96
N PRO A 487 -6.07 -17.25 20.28
CA PRO A 487 -4.72 -17.53 20.77
C PRO A 487 -3.90 -16.25 20.99
N PHE A 488 -4.14 -15.20 20.17
CA PHE A 488 -3.45 -13.92 20.35
C PHE A 488 -3.81 -13.28 21.68
N PHE A 489 -5.11 -13.16 21.99
CA PHE A 489 -5.55 -12.53 23.24
C PHE A 489 -5.24 -13.38 24.48
N LYS A 490 -5.29 -14.71 24.34
CA LYS A 490 -4.98 -15.64 25.42
C LYS A 490 -3.50 -15.61 25.84
N TYR A 491 -2.57 -15.65 24.88
CA TYR A 491 -1.14 -15.88 25.17
C TYR A 491 -0.25 -14.66 25.00
N LEU A 492 -0.57 -13.77 24.06
CA LEU A 492 0.32 -12.66 23.67
C LEU A 492 -0.18 -11.30 24.18
N ALA A 493 -1.49 -11.06 24.10
CA ALA A 493 -2.04 -9.77 24.45
C ALA A 493 -1.92 -9.48 25.95
N ARG A 494 -1.82 -8.20 26.28
CA ARG A 494 -2.05 -7.72 27.64
C ARG A 494 -3.44 -8.19 28.07
N PRO A 495 -3.64 -8.55 29.35
CA PRO A 495 -4.98 -8.72 29.88
C PRO A 495 -5.69 -7.37 29.75
N GLY A 496 -6.42 -7.17 28.65
CA GLY A 496 -7.24 -6.00 28.46
C GLY A 496 -8.41 -6.15 29.40
N SER A 497 -8.33 -5.50 30.57
CA SER A 497 -9.48 -5.15 31.42
C SER A 497 -10.59 -6.21 31.48
N GLN A 498 -10.27 -7.45 31.88
CA GLN A 498 -11.26 -8.40 32.40
C GLN A 498 -11.83 -7.96 33.77
N GLY A 499 -11.71 -6.66 34.10
CA GLY A 499 -12.04 -6.05 35.38
C GLY A 499 -12.69 -4.68 35.16
N LEU A 500 -13.70 -4.62 34.29
CA LEU A 500 -14.87 -3.82 34.65
C LEU A 500 -15.71 -4.76 35.49
N THR A 501 -15.75 -4.44 36.78
CA THR A 501 -16.39 -5.20 37.83
C THR A 501 -17.80 -5.63 37.41
N HIS A 502 -18.07 -6.93 37.51
CA HIS A 502 -19.34 -7.30 38.11
C HIS A 502 -19.32 -6.67 39.50
N ASP A 503 -19.97 -5.52 39.65
CA ASP A 503 -20.50 -5.12 40.95
C ASP A 503 -21.58 -6.16 41.27
N GLU A 504 -21.14 -7.30 41.79
CA GLU A 504 -21.91 -8.11 42.73
C GLU A 504 -21.71 -7.49 44.12
N ASP A 505 -22.34 -6.33 44.35
CA ASP A 505 -22.73 -5.90 45.70
C ASP A 505 -24.23 -6.29 45.82
N GLN A 506 -24.59 -7.28 46.63
CA GLN A 506 -24.78 -7.18 48.09
C GLN A 506 -25.68 -6.03 48.52
#